data_AF-A0A9P5ZSI8-F1
#
_entry.id   AF-A0A9P5ZSI8-F1
#
_cell.length_a   1.000
_cell.length_b   1.000
_cell.length_c   1.000
_cell.angle_alpha   90.00
_cell.angle_beta   90.00
_cell.angle_gamma   90.00
#
_symmetry.space_group_name_H-M   'P 1'
#
loop_
_entity.id
_entity.type
_entity.pdbx_description
1 polymer ?
#
loop_
_entity_poly.entity_id
_entity_poly.type
_entity_poly.pdbx_seq_one_letter_code
_entity_poly.pdbx_strand_id
1 'polypeptide(L)'
;MRRYLREKAMKTVHQYNAIAMCQENGTERWMEKNFTEEDHKYIAKHARQINSSGVETARKLQQVEHDQKVAEMARQKVAARQKKEEVSRLRLSKIVLITRAEDVDELKLTVIKIDKQLDVLRLEDKKISLKSHLGNKARKREALIAAIKCRRMRLVGKIGDDGEEMVVDDELIMPSSLIFDNPRDRL
;
A
#
# COMPACT_ATOMS: atom_id res chain seq x y z
N MET A 1 -18.58 5.83 -17.76
CA MET A 1 -17.22 6.33 -18.08
C MET A 1 -16.15 5.24 -18.21
N ARG A 2 -15.79 4.48 -17.16
CA ARG A 2 -14.71 3.46 -17.22
C ARG A 2 -14.86 2.43 -18.34
N ARG A 3 -16.08 1.94 -18.61
CA ARG A 3 -16.34 0.96 -19.68
C ARG A 3 -16.08 1.55 -21.07
N TYR A 4 -16.64 2.72 -21.37
CA TYR A 4 -16.46 3.41 -22.67
C TYR A 4 -15.00 3.76 -22.96
N LEU A 5 -14.24 4.24 -21.96
CA LEU A 5 -12.82 4.56 -22.13
C LEU A 5 -11.95 3.30 -22.34
N ARG A 6 -12.37 2.13 -21.84
CA ARG A 6 -11.70 0.85 -22.10
C ARG A 6 -12.01 0.31 -23.49
N GLU A 7 -13.27 0.39 -23.91
CA GLU A 7 -13.72 -0.08 -25.24
C GLU A 7 -13.26 0.85 -26.37
N LYS A 8 -13.07 2.15 -26.09
CA LYS A 8 -12.59 3.17 -27.04
C LYS A 8 -11.32 3.85 -26.54
N ALA A 9 -10.26 3.06 -26.37
CA ALA A 9 -8.97 3.48 -25.80
C ALA A 9 -8.30 4.65 -26.55
N MET A 10 -8.66 4.88 -27.82
CA MET A 10 -8.12 5.99 -28.62
C MET A 10 -8.79 7.34 -28.34
N LYS A 11 -9.92 7.37 -27.62
CA LYS A 11 -10.63 8.63 -27.33
C LYS A 11 -10.04 9.30 -26.10
N THR A 12 -9.71 10.59 -26.23
CA THR A 12 -9.26 11.38 -25.08
C THR A 12 -10.44 11.70 -24.16
N VAL A 13 -10.15 12.11 -22.92
CA VAL A 13 -11.18 12.49 -21.97
C VAL A 13 -11.98 13.71 -22.48
N HIS A 14 -11.34 14.68 -23.15
CA HIS A 14 -12.06 15.80 -23.75
C HIS A 14 -13.00 15.33 -24.88
N GLN A 15 -12.58 14.38 -25.71
CA GLN A 15 -13.45 13.80 -26.74
C GLN A 15 -14.64 13.04 -26.14
N TYR A 16 -14.41 12.28 -25.07
CA TYR A 16 -15.51 11.60 -24.35
C TYR A 16 -16.51 12.61 -23.80
N ASN A 17 -16.04 13.65 -23.11
CA ASN A 17 -16.90 14.67 -22.53
C ASN A 17 -17.66 15.43 -23.62
N ALA A 18 -17.01 15.77 -24.73
CA ALA A 18 -17.66 16.45 -25.86
C ALA A 18 -18.78 15.58 -26.48
N ILE A 19 -18.55 14.27 -26.64
CA ILE A 19 -19.57 13.35 -27.16
C ILE A 19 -20.73 13.22 -26.17
N ALA A 20 -20.44 13.07 -24.87
CA ALA A 20 -21.48 12.98 -23.85
C ALA A 20 -22.36 14.25 -23.82
N MET A 21 -21.74 15.43 -23.83
CA MET A 21 -22.46 16.71 -23.88
C MET A 21 -23.25 16.88 -25.18
N CYS A 22 -22.71 16.46 -26.32
CA CYS A 22 -23.41 16.53 -27.61
C CYS A 22 -24.69 15.68 -27.60
N GLN A 23 -24.62 14.49 -26.99
CA GLN A 23 -25.76 13.58 -26.84
C GLN A 23 -26.81 14.14 -25.87
N GLU A 24 -26.36 14.62 -24.70
CA GLU A 24 -27.26 15.13 -23.65
C GLU A 24 -27.99 16.40 -24.09
N ASN A 25 -27.29 17.31 -24.76
CA ASN A 25 -27.87 18.57 -25.25
C ASN A 25 -28.64 18.41 -26.57
N GLY A 26 -28.66 17.22 -27.17
CA GLY A 26 -29.25 17.00 -28.49
C GLY A 26 -28.60 17.83 -29.60
N THR A 27 -27.34 18.23 -29.42
CA THR A 27 -26.62 19.11 -30.34
C THR A 27 -26.45 18.47 -31.72
N GLU A 28 -26.30 17.14 -31.78
CA GLU A 28 -26.23 16.38 -33.04
C GLU A 28 -27.47 16.61 -33.92
N ARG A 29 -28.67 16.42 -33.37
CA ARG A 29 -29.93 16.65 -34.09
C ARG A 29 -30.11 18.10 -34.51
N TRP A 30 -29.68 19.03 -33.68
CA TRP A 30 -29.74 20.45 -34.01
C TRP A 30 -28.78 20.80 -35.15
N MET A 31 -27.56 20.26 -35.13
CA MET A 31 -26.59 20.44 -36.21
C MET A 31 -27.12 19.85 -37.53
N GLU A 32 -27.64 18.63 -37.53
CA GLU A 32 -28.20 18.00 -38.74
C GLU A 32 -29.33 18.82 -39.39
N LYS A 33 -30.14 19.52 -38.58
CA LYS A 33 -31.27 20.33 -39.08
C LYS A 33 -30.86 21.72 -39.58
N ASN A 34 -29.83 22.32 -38.98
CA ASN A 34 -29.53 23.74 -39.18
C ASN A 34 -28.20 24.00 -39.89
N PHE A 35 -27.27 23.05 -39.89
CA PHE A 35 -25.97 23.26 -40.53
C PHE A 35 -26.03 22.99 -42.02
N THR A 36 -25.34 23.85 -42.75
CA THR A 36 -24.97 23.63 -44.14
C THR A 36 -23.62 22.92 -44.22
N GLU A 37 -23.25 22.47 -45.41
CA GLU A 37 -21.95 21.82 -45.61
C GLU A 37 -20.77 22.77 -45.36
N GLU A 38 -20.95 24.08 -45.53
CA GLU A 38 -19.93 25.09 -45.21
C GLU A 38 -19.69 25.20 -43.70
N ASP A 39 -20.75 25.13 -42.89
CA ASP A 39 -20.64 25.14 -41.43
C ASP A 39 -19.88 23.92 -40.91
N HIS A 40 -20.16 22.74 -41.48
CA HIS A 40 -19.43 21.52 -41.17
C HIS A 40 -17.94 21.66 -41.51
N LYS A 41 -17.60 22.23 -42.67
CA LYS A 41 -16.20 22.49 -43.07
C LYS A 41 -15.52 23.49 -42.13
N TYR A 42 -16.22 24.54 -41.72
CA TYR A 42 -15.72 25.54 -40.78
C TYR A 42 -15.39 24.91 -39.43
N ILE A 43 -16.31 24.14 -38.85
CA ILE A 43 -16.12 23.48 -37.55
C ILE A 43 -15.04 22.42 -37.62
N ALA A 44 -14.97 21.64 -38.72
CA ALA A 44 -13.90 20.67 -38.91
C ALA A 44 -12.51 21.34 -38.96
N LYS A 45 -12.40 22.50 -39.62
CA LYS A 45 -11.17 23.30 -39.64
C LYS A 45 -10.80 23.79 -38.24
N HIS A 46 -11.78 24.32 -37.49
CA HIS A 46 -11.55 24.84 -36.14
C HIS A 46 -11.18 23.73 -35.15
N ALA A 47 -11.84 22.57 -35.24
CA ALA A 47 -11.51 21.40 -34.43
C ALA A 47 -10.07 20.92 -34.68
N ARG A 48 -9.59 20.95 -35.93
CA ARG A 48 -8.19 20.63 -36.25
C ARG A 48 -7.22 21.67 -35.66
N GLN A 49 -7.57 22.95 -35.70
CA GLN A 49 -6.76 24.01 -35.08
C GLN A 49 -6.64 23.80 -33.57
N ILE A 50 -7.75 23.53 -32.88
CA ILE A 50 -7.75 23.23 -31.46
C ILE A 50 -6.95 21.96 -31.17
N ASN A 51 -7.09 20.91 -31.98
CA ASN A 51 -6.31 19.69 -31.79
C ASN A 51 -4.80 19.94 -31.98
N SER A 52 -4.43 20.82 -32.92
CA SER A 52 -3.03 21.22 -33.15
C SER A 52 -2.46 22.10 -32.05
N SER A 53 -3.29 22.72 -31.20
CA SER A 53 -2.84 23.57 -30.09
C SER A 53 -2.17 22.80 -28.95
N GLY A 54 -2.20 21.46 -28.97
CA GLY A 54 -1.45 20.62 -28.03
C GLY A 54 -1.97 20.62 -26.59
N VAL A 55 -3.18 21.14 -26.33
CA VAL A 55 -3.79 21.23 -24.98
C VAL A 55 -3.86 19.86 -24.30
N GLU A 56 -4.20 18.79 -25.01
CA GLU A 56 -4.20 17.42 -24.46
C GLU A 56 -2.78 16.94 -24.11
N THR A 57 -1.78 17.33 -24.90
CA THR A 57 -0.38 17.00 -24.61
C THR A 57 0.08 17.72 -23.34
N ALA A 58 -0.23 19.01 -23.20
CA ALA A 58 0.07 19.78 -21.98
C ALA A 58 -0.63 19.19 -20.75
N ARG A 59 -1.91 18.80 -20.87
CA ARG A 59 -2.66 18.15 -19.80
C ARG A 59 -2.03 16.82 -19.38
N LYS A 60 -1.65 15.97 -20.35
CA LYS A 60 -0.97 14.70 -20.06
C LYS A 60 0.35 14.92 -19.33
N LEU A 61 1.12 15.94 -19.73
CA LEU A 61 2.38 16.28 -19.06
C LEU A 61 2.14 16.70 -17.61
N GLN A 62 1.16 17.58 -17.36
CA GLN A 62 0.77 17.98 -16.00
C GLN A 62 0.31 16.79 -15.15
N GLN A 63 -0.45 15.85 -15.75
CA GLN A 63 -0.88 14.64 -15.06
C GLN A 63 0.31 13.77 -14.66
N VAL A 64 1.26 13.55 -15.58
CA VAL A 64 2.47 12.77 -15.29
C VAL A 64 3.31 13.43 -14.19
N GLU A 65 3.50 14.75 -14.25
CA GLU A 65 4.24 15.49 -13.23
C GLU A 65 3.56 15.40 -11.85
N HIS A 66 2.23 15.51 -11.81
CA HIS A 66 1.47 15.33 -10.58
C HIS A 66 1.63 13.92 -10.02
N ASP A 67 1.46 12.90 -10.87
CA ASP A 67 1.58 11.49 -10.47
C ASP A 67 3.00 11.17 -9.95
N GLN A 68 4.03 11.73 -10.58
CA GLN A 68 5.42 11.64 -10.10
C GLN A 68 5.59 12.26 -8.71
N LYS A 69 5.07 13.47 -8.48
CA LYS A 69 5.13 14.14 -7.17
C LYS A 69 4.41 13.33 -6.10
N VAL A 70 3.22 12.79 -6.41
CA VAL A 70 2.47 11.94 -5.48
C VAL A 70 3.23 10.65 -5.16
N ALA A 71 3.81 10.01 -6.18
CA ALA A 71 4.63 8.81 -5.99
C ALA A 71 5.85 9.10 -5.12
N GLU A 72 6.53 10.23 -5.32
CA GLU A 72 7.68 10.62 -4.51
C GLU A 72 7.29 10.91 -3.05
N MET A 73 6.22 11.66 -2.82
CA MET A 73 5.68 11.87 -1.47
C MET A 73 5.32 10.54 -0.77
N ALA A 74 4.75 9.59 -1.52
CA ALA A 74 4.44 8.27 -0.98
C ALA A 74 5.72 7.50 -0.60
N ARG A 75 6.74 7.51 -1.46
CA ARG A 75 8.05 6.89 -1.17
C ARG A 75 8.70 7.50 0.07
N GLN A 76 8.69 8.82 0.21
CA GLN A 76 9.22 9.51 1.38
C GLN A 76 8.48 9.13 2.66
N LYS A 77 7.14 9.04 2.62
CA LYS A 77 6.33 8.59 3.77
C LYS A 77 6.66 7.15 4.17
N VAL A 78 6.82 6.26 3.20
CA VAL A 78 7.21 4.85 3.46
C VAL A 78 8.60 4.79 4.07
N ALA A 79 9.58 5.49 3.49
CA ALA A 79 10.95 5.53 4.02
C ALA A 79 11.00 6.10 5.44
N ALA A 80 10.26 7.17 5.73
CA ALA A 80 10.17 7.75 7.07
C ALA A 80 9.55 6.77 8.07
N ARG A 81 8.52 6.02 7.67
CA ARG A 81 7.91 4.98 8.50
C ARG A 81 8.89 3.85 8.78
N GLN A 82 9.57 3.33 7.75
CA GLN A 82 10.58 2.28 7.89
C GLN A 82 11.71 2.69 8.82
N LYS A 83 12.26 3.91 8.69
CA LYS A 83 13.28 4.44 9.60
C LYS A 83 12.80 4.46 11.06
N LYS A 84 11.55 4.88 11.32
CA LYS A 84 10.96 4.89 12.67
C LYS A 84 10.78 3.47 13.22
N GLU A 85 10.33 2.54 12.38
CA GLU A 85 10.17 1.13 12.74
C GLU A 85 11.52 0.49 13.05
N GLU A 86 12.55 0.78 12.25
CA GLU A 86 13.91 0.29 12.46
C GLU A 86 14.54 0.83 13.75
N VAL A 87 14.45 2.14 14.00
CA VAL A 87 14.92 2.74 15.26
C VAL A 87 14.21 2.11 16.46
N SER A 88 12.91 1.85 16.34
CA SER A 88 12.13 1.19 17.39
C SER A 88 12.58 -0.26 17.58
N ARG A 89 12.81 -1.00 16.49
CA ARG A 89 13.31 -2.37 16.51
C ARG A 89 14.70 -2.47 17.16
N LEU A 90 15.62 -1.56 16.81
CA LEU A 90 16.95 -1.47 17.42
C LEU A 90 16.92 -1.11 18.91
N ARG A 91 15.93 -0.31 19.34
CA ARG A 91 15.72 -0.03 20.76
C ARG A 91 15.19 -1.25 21.51
N LEU A 92 14.31 -2.01 20.89
CA LEU A 92 13.71 -3.22 21.47
C LEU A 92 14.71 -4.39 21.50
N SER A 93 15.59 -4.53 20.51
CA SER A 93 16.59 -5.61 20.48
C SER A 93 17.62 -5.55 21.62
N LYS A 94 17.86 -4.36 22.19
CA LYS A 94 18.76 -4.17 23.35
C LYS A 94 18.17 -4.65 24.67
N ILE A 95 16.88 -5.02 24.69
CA ILE A 95 16.18 -5.36 25.93
C ILE A 95 16.32 -6.86 26.18
N VAL A 96 16.92 -7.21 27.32
CA VAL A 96 17.02 -8.61 27.76
C VAL A 96 15.61 -9.12 28.10
N LEU A 97 15.18 -10.15 27.39
CA LEU A 97 13.84 -10.74 27.51
C LEU A 97 13.79 -11.72 28.68
N ILE A 98 12.80 -11.53 29.56
CA ILE A 98 12.53 -12.48 30.64
C ILE A 98 11.88 -13.72 30.04
N THR A 99 12.48 -14.88 30.30
CA THR A 99 12.09 -16.15 29.65
C THR A 99 11.25 -17.03 30.56
N ARG A 100 11.35 -16.87 31.88
CA ARG A 100 10.60 -17.63 32.88
C ARG A 100 9.43 -16.81 33.41
N ALA A 101 8.30 -17.48 33.67
CA ALA A 101 7.10 -16.81 34.14
C ALA A 101 7.24 -16.42 35.63
N GLU A 102 8.00 -17.21 36.38
CA GLU A 102 8.25 -17.09 37.81
C GLU A 102 9.04 -15.80 38.11
N ASP A 103 10.04 -15.48 37.27
CA ASP A 103 10.85 -14.26 37.38
C ASP A 103 10.02 -12.97 37.28
N VAL A 104 8.84 -13.01 36.62
CA VAL A 104 7.96 -11.83 36.47
C VAL A 104 7.35 -11.42 37.81
N ASP A 105 7.03 -12.39 38.66
CA ASP A 105 6.43 -12.16 39.97
C ASP A 105 7.50 -11.80 41.02
N GLU A 106 8.68 -12.41 40.93
CA GLU A 106 9.81 -12.17 41.82
C GLU A 106 10.43 -10.77 41.65
N LEU A 107 10.62 -10.31 40.40
CA LEU A 107 11.32 -9.06 40.08
C LEU A 107 10.47 -7.78 40.28
N LYS A 108 9.21 -7.90 40.72
CA LYS A 108 8.26 -6.78 40.97
C LYS A 108 8.37 -5.65 39.93
N LEU A 109 8.30 -5.99 38.65
CA LEU A 109 8.61 -5.08 37.55
C LEU A 109 7.75 -3.80 37.57
N THR A 110 8.37 -2.68 37.19
CA THR A 110 7.68 -1.42 36.88
C THR A 110 6.82 -1.57 35.62
N VAL A 111 5.71 -0.83 35.51
CA VAL A 111 4.84 -0.85 34.31
C VAL A 111 5.62 -0.61 33.02
N ILE A 112 6.59 0.30 33.04
CA ILE A 112 7.45 0.63 31.89
C ILE A 112 8.28 -0.59 31.44
N LYS A 113 8.78 -1.40 32.38
CA LYS A 113 9.54 -2.61 32.06
C LYS A 113 8.62 -3.68 31.48
N ILE A 114 7.40 -3.84 32.03
CA ILE A 114 6.40 -4.78 31.51
C ILE A 114 6.00 -4.41 30.08
N ASP A 115 5.72 -3.13 29.82
CA ASP A 115 5.34 -2.65 28.47
C ASP A 115 6.46 -2.91 27.45
N LYS A 116 7.72 -2.67 27.84
CA LYS A 116 8.88 -2.97 26.99
C LYS A 116 9.00 -4.46 26.65
N GLN A 117 8.76 -5.36 27.62
CA GLN A 117 8.81 -6.81 27.41
C GLN A 117 7.66 -7.27 26.49
N LEU A 118 6.45 -6.72 26.66
CA LEU A 118 5.33 -6.96 25.75
C LEU A 118 5.63 -6.45 24.33
N ASP A 119 6.23 -5.27 24.18
CA ASP A 119 6.59 -4.71 22.88
C ASP A 119 7.65 -5.59 22.16
N VAL A 120 8.60 -6.18 22.90
CA VAL A 120 9.57 -7.17 22.36
C VAL A 120 8.86 -8.44 21.91
N LEU A 121 8.02 -9.03 22.75
CA LEU A 121 7.29 -10.27 22.42
C LEU A 121 6.34 -10.08 21.23
N ARG A 122 5.83 -8.87 21.02
CA ARG A 122 4.97 -8.52 19.88
C ARG A 122 5.70 -8.45 18.54
N LEU A 123 7.03 -8.28 18.53
CA LEU A 123 7.82 -8.40 17.30
C LEU A 123 7.76 -9.83 16.75
N GLU A 124 7.73 -10.83 17.65
CA GLU A 124 7.66 -12.24 17.29
C GLU A 124 6.21 -12.71 17.12
N ASP A 125 5.29 -12.23 17.97
CA ASP A 125 3.88 -12.64 17.93
C ASP A 125 2.90 -11.46 17.92
N LYS A 126 2.30 -11.23 16.75
CA LYS A 126 1.28 -10.20 16.55
C LYS A 126 -0.05 -10.49 17.25
N LYS A 127 -0.29 -11.71 17.75
CA LYS A 127 -1.51 -12.06 18.50
C LYS A 127 -1.54 -11.49 19.92
N ILE A 128 -0.39 -11.03 20.44
CA ILE A 128 -0.33 -10.39 21.75
C ILE A 128 -1.00 -9.00 21.65
N SER A 129 -1.89 -8.74 22.61
CA SER A 129 -2.70 -7.52 22.65
C SER A 129 -1.87 -6.23 22.76
N LEU A 130 -2.41 -5.13 22.21
CA LEU A 130 -1.79 -3.81 22.32
C LEU A 130 -1.81 -3.31 23.77
N LYS A 131 -0.75 -2.62 24.18
CA LYS A 131 -0.65 -2.00 25.52
C LYS A 131 -1.80 -1.06 25.88
N SER A 132 -2.43 -0.42 24.88
CA SER A 132 -3.60 0.43 25.07
C SER A 132 -4.86 -0.34 25.50
N HIS A 133 -4.94 -1.64 25.23
CA HIS A 133 -6.07 -2.50 25.61
C HIS A 133 -5.88 -3.10 27.01
N LEU A 134 -4.63 -3.14 27.50
CA LEU A 134 -4.25 -3.64 28.81
C LEU A 134 -4.14 -2.46 29.78
N GLY A 135 -5.25 -1.80 30.13
CA GLY A 135 -5.22 -0.56 30.91
C GLY A 135 -4.46 -0.66 32.25
N ASN A 136 -4.72 -1.70 33.04
CA ASN A 136 -4.19 -1.82 34.41
C ASN A 136 -2.91 -2.66 34.49
N LYS A 137 -2.05 -2.35 35.48
CA LYS A 137 -0.79 -3.07 35.73
C LYS A 137 -0.98 -4.58 35.92
N ALA A 138 -2.06 -5.02 36.60
CA ALA A 138 -2.35 -6.43 36.81
C ALA A 138 -2.61 -7.17 35.49
N ARG A 139 -3.49 -6.64 34.64
CA ARG A 139 -3.81 -7.20 33.33
C ARG A 139 -2.58 -7.24 32.40
N LYS A 140 -1.71 -6.24 32.48
CA LYS A 140 -0.43 -6.24 31.74
C LYS A 140 0.51 -7.37 32.20
N ARG A 141 0.55 -7.68 33.50
CA ARG A 141 1.34 -8.81 34.04
C ARG A 141 0.77 -10.14 33.60
N GLU A 142 -0.54 -10.33 33.73
CA GLU A 142 -1.22 -11.55 33.26
C GLU A 142 -0.97 -11.79 31.77
N ALA A 143 -1.09 -10.73 30.96
CA ALA A 143 -0.80 -10.80 29.53
C ALA A 143 0.67 -11.16 29.24
N LEU A 144 1.62 -10.62 30.03
CA LEU A 144 3.04 -10.96 29.89
C LEU A 144 3.31 -12.42 30.25
N ILE A 145 2.75 -12.91 31.36
CA ILE A 145 2.87 -14.31 31.79
C ILE A 145 2.26 -15.25 30.74
N ALA A 146 1.06 -14.93 30.24
CA ALA A 146 0.41 -15.70 29.19
C ALA A 146 1.24 -15.72 27.90
N ALA A 147 1.81 -14.58 27.50
CA ALA A 147 2.66 -14.47 26.32
C ALA A 147 3.96 -15.30 26.46
N ILE A 148 4.62 -15.26 27.62
CA ILE A 148 5.81 -16.06 27.92
C ILE A 148 5.47 -17.56 27.87
N LYS A 149 4.35 -17.98 28.48
CA LYS A 149 3.88 -19.37 28.43
C LYS A 149 3.58 -19.82 27.00
N CYS A 150 2.86 -19.02 26.22
CA CYS A 150 2.57 -19.32 24.81
C CYS A 150 3.85 -19.45 23.97
N ARG A 151 4.84 -18.57 24.19
CA ARG A 151 6.15 -18.64 23.53
C ARG A 151 6.89 -19.92 23.91
N ARG A 152 6.92 -20.26 25.20
CA ARG A 152 7.56 -21.49 25.70
C ARG A 152 6.92 -22.74 25.11
N MET A 153 5.59 -22.81 25.05
CA MET A 153 4.88 -23.95 24.45
C MET A 153 5.21 -24.11 22.95
N ARG A 154 5.37 -23.02 22.20
CA ARG A 154 5.79 -23.08 20.78
C ARG A 154 7.24 -23.54 20.61
N LEU A 155 8.13 -23.15 21.52
CA LEU A 155 9.52 -23.58 21.46
C LEU A 155 9.65 -25.07 21.81
N VAL A 156 8.88 -25.56 22.79
CA VAL A 156 8.86 -26.98 23.18
C VAL A 156 8.21 -27.85 22.10
N GLY A 157 7.12 -27.40 21.48
CA GLY A 157 6.47 -28.12 20.38
C GLY A 157 7.28 -28.22 19.08
N LYS A 158 8.36 -27.43 18.94
CA LYS A 158 9.32 -27.54 17.82
C LYS A 158 10.49 -28.48 18.09
N ILE A 159 10.62 -29.01 19.32
CA ILE A 159 11.75 -29.87 19.73
C ILE A 159 11.32 -31.35 19.79
N GLY A 160 10.01 -31.66 19.73
CA GLY A 160 9.50 -33.03 19.85
C GLY A 160 8.91 -33.64 18.57
N ASP A 161 9.08 -32.97 17.43
CA ASP A 161 8.42 -33.22 16.14
C ASP A 161 9.09 -34.14 15.10
N ASP A 162 10.38 -34.50 15.24
CA ASP A 162 11.15 -35.04 14.10
C ASP A 162 12.61 -35.39 14.48
N GLY A 163 12.83 -36.68 14.76
CA GLY A 163 14.10 -37.35 14.47
C GLY A 163 14.24 -37.64 12.98
N GLU A 164 13.85 -36.70 12.12
CA GLU A 164 13.97 -36.77 10.67
C GLU A 164 14.47 -35.41 10.18
N GLU A 165 15.75 -35.39 9.83
CA GLU A 165 16.47 -34.21 9.36
C GLU A 165 15.92 -33.84 7.97
N MET A 166 14.85 -33.04 7.91
CA MET A 166 14.53 -32.31 6.69
C MET A 166 15.56 -31.20 6.52
N VAL A 167 16.60 -31.53 5.74
CA VAL A 167 17.39 -30.56 5.00
C VAL A 167 16.41 -29.76 4.15
N VAL A 168 15.98 -28.61 4.67
CA VAL A 168 15.34 -27.60 3.84
C VAL A 168 16.49 -26.85 3.21
N ASP A 169 16.78 -27.23 1.98
CA ASP A 169 17.80 -26.63 1.14
C ASP A 169 17.77 -25.10 1.25
N ASP A 170 18.98 -24.59 1.38
CA ASP A 170 19.38 -23.19 1.36
C ASP A 170 19.16 -22.62 -0.06
N GLU A 171 17.92 -22.63 -0.56
CA GLU A 171 17.54 -21.89 -1.77
C GLU A 171 16.91 -20.54 -1.38
N LEU A 172 17.80 -19.59 -1.09
CA LEU A 172 17.94 -18.33 -1.83
C LEU A 172 16.73 -17.84 -2.67
N ILE A 173 15.55 -17.67 -2.09
CA ILE A 173 14.52 -16.80 -2.67
C ILE A 173 14.84 -15.36 -2.26
N MET A 174 15.81 -14.78 -2.98
CA MET A 174 15.78 -13.34 -3.23
C MET A 174 14.39 -13.01 -3.79
N PRO A 175 13.65 -12.04 -3.24
CA PRO A 175 12.57 -11.44 -4.00
C PRO A 175 13.23 -10.71 -5.17
N SER A 176 13.32 -11.45 -6.27
CA SER A 176 13.52 -10.98 -7.63
C SER A 176 12.79 -9.64 -7.76
N SER A 177 13.55 -8.64 -8.16
CA SER A 177 13.05 -7.42 -8.77
C SER A 177 11.74 -7.70 -9.49
N LEU A 178 10.63 -7.18 -8.95
CA LEU A 178 9.37 -7.04 -9.66
C LEU A 178 9.64 -6.11 -10.86
N ILE A 179 10.15 -6.72 -11.92
CA ILE A 179 10.05 -6.25 -13.30
C ILE A 179 8.54 -6.25 -13.55
N PHE A 180 7.95 -5.07 -13.43
CA PHE A 180 6.66 -4.81 -14.04
C PHE A 180 6.86 -5.02 -15.54
N ASP A 181 6.45 -6.20 -16.02
CA ASP A 181 6.33 -6.51 -17.43
C ASP A 181 5.26 -5.57 -18.01
N ASN A 182 5.71 -4.44 -18.54
CA ASN A 182 4.84 -3.42 -19.12
C ASN A 182 4.40 -3.93 -20.50
N PRO A 183 3.11 -4.14 -20.75
CA PRO A 183 2.62 -4.70 -22.02
C PRO A 183 2.79 -3.74 -23.22
N ARG A 184 3.56 -2.65 -23.09
CA ARG A 184 3.96 -1.75 -24.18
C ARG A 184 5.29 -2.10 -24.84
N ASP A 185 6.08 -3.02 -24.28
CA ASP A 185 7.40 -3.39 -24.81
C ASP A 185 7.36 -4.64 -25.73
N ARG A 186 6.16 -5.13 -26.07
CA ARG A 186 5.95 -6.14 -27.12
C ARG A 186 5.35 -5.46 -28.34
N LEU A 187 6.21 -4.78 -29.11
CA LEU A 187 5.98 -4.49 -30.52
C LEU A 187 6.43 -5.69 -31.36
#